data_AF-A0A9E0E4N2-F1
#
_entry.id   AF-A0A9E0E4N2-F1
#
_cell.length_a   1.000
_cell.length_b   1.000
_cell.length_c   1.000
_cell.angle_alpha   90.00
_cell.angle_beta   90.00
_cell.angle_gamma   90.00
#
_symmetry.space_group_name_H-M   'P 1'
#
loop_
_entity.id
_entity.type
_entity.pdbx_description
1 polymer ?
#
loop_
_entity_poly.entity_id
_entity_poly.type
_entity_poly.pdbx_seq_one_letter_code
_entity_poly.pdbx_strand_id
1 'polypeptide(L)'
;MRSKIGGLIVVSVMALAVSGCATRGYVDKSIAALEAKHGARLDQLDKTSRDALDRATAAGKLAEGKFLYNVVLSDDAVKFRSGRSELSPEAQDKLNAMVSQLKTDNRNVYLEVQGHTDSRGGPDMNAALGLRRVHI
;
A
#
# COMPACT_ATOMS: atom_id res chain seq x y z
N MET A 1 79.67 19.29 -60.96
CA MET A 1 78.25 18.88 -60.86
C MET A 1 77.52 19.98 -60.09
N ARG A 2 76.72 20.91 -60.68
CA ARG A 2 75.40 20.77 -61.36
C ARG A 2 74.49 19.80 -60.57
N SER A 3 73.28 20.09 -60.05
CA SER A 3 72.21 21.08 -60.28
C SER A 3 71.18 20.90 -59.11
N LYS A 4 70.74 21.94 -58.36
CA LYS A 4 69.44 22.67 -58.40
C LYS A 4 68.12 21.93 -58.03
N ILE A 5 67.30 22.65 -57.23
CA ILE A 5 65.81 22.67 -57.12
C ILE A 5 65.20 21.46 -56.38
N GLY A 6 64.38 21.57 -55.33
CA GLY A 6 63.31 22.53 -55.04
C GLY A 6 61.97 21.78 -55.16
N GLY A 7 61.21 21.67 -54.06
CA GLY A 7 59.84 21.14 -54.07
C GLY A 7 59.66 19.77 -53.44
N LEU A 8 59.37 19.75 -52.13
CA LEU A 8 58.59 18.67 -51.53
C LEU A 8 57.69 19.27 -50.44
N ILE A 9 56.76 20.13 -50.87
CA ILE A 9 55.54 20.43 -50.13
C ILE A 9 54.45 19.54 -50.75
N VAL A 10 53.64 18.93 -49.86
CA VAL A 10 52.37 18.22 -50.10
C VAL A 10 52.53 16.74 -50.47
N VAL A 11 51.60 15.92 -49.92
CA VAL A 11 51.50 14.44 -49.90
C VAL A 11 52.29 13.85 -48.71
N SER A 12 51.72 13.51 -47.56
CA SER A 12 50.46 12.78 -47.34
C SER A 12 50.03 12.83 -45.86
N VAL A 13 49.03 13.65 -45.51
CA VAL A 13 48.26 13.55 -44.23
C VAL A 13 46.88 12.92 -44.49
N MET A 14 46.68 12.22 -45.61
CA MET A 14 45.40 11.63 -46.00
C MET A 14 45.54 10.11 -46.17
N ALA A 15 45.72 9.38 -45.06
CA ALA A 15 45.74 7.91 -45.09
C ALA A 15 45.26 7.24 -43.78
N LEU A 16 44.19 7.77 -43.15
CA LEU A 16 43.47 7.07 -42.06
C LEU A 16 41.95 7.00 -42.32
N ALA A 17 41.54 6.83 -43.58
CA ALA A 17 40.13 6.80 -43.98
C ALA A 17 39.64 5.44 -44.53
N VAL A 18 40.13 4.30 -44.01
CA VAL A 18 39.76 2.96 -44.55
C VAL A 18 39.27 1.94 -43.50
N SER A 19 38.85 2.34 -42.30
CA SER A 19 38.31 1.40 -41.29
C SER A 19 36.89 1.70 -40.81
N GLY A 20 36.09 2.41 -41.62
CA GLY A 20 34.73 2.83 -41.25
C GLY A 20 33.60 1.79 -41.43
N CYS A 21 33.83 0.67 -42.13
CA CYS A 21 32.76 -0.27 -42.48
C CYS A 21 32.62 -1.48 -41.54
N ALA A 22 33.63 -1.81 -40.73
CA ALA A 22 33.53 -2.89 -39.75
C ALA A 22 32.81 -2.46 -38.45
N THR A 23 32.92 -1.17 -38.10
CA THR A 23 32.40 -0.62 -36.83
C THR A 23 30.90 -0.39 -36.84
N ARG A 24 30.27 -0.08 -38.00
CA ARG A 24 28.83 0.21 -38.07
C ARG A 24 27.96 -0.98 -37.66
N GLY A 25 28.18 -2.15 -38.25
CA GLY A 25 27.43 -3.37 -37.91
C GLY A 25 27.67 -3.85 -36.47
N TYR A 26 28.84 -3.57 -35.90
CA TYR A 26 29.13 -3.85 -34.49
C TYR A 26 28.38 -2.86 -33.58
N VAL A 27 28.43 -1.56 -33.88
CA VAL A 27 27.72 -0.51 -33.14
C VAL A 27 26.20 -0.70 -33.22
N ASP A 28 25.64 -1.01 -34.38
CA ASP A 28 24.20 -1.26 -34.54
C ASP A 28 23.75 -2.47 -33.70
N LYS A 29 24.54 -3.55 -33.67
CA LYS A 29 24.29 -4.71 -32.80
C LYS A 29 24.43 -4.35 -31.32
N SER A 30 25.42 -3.54 -30.95
CA SER A 30 25.61 -3.07 -29.58
C SER A 30 24.48 -2.16 -29.12
N ILE A 31 24.00 -1.25 -29.98
CA ILE A 31 22.86 -0.36 -29.72
C ILE A 31 21.58 -1.18 -29.59
N ALA A 32 21.28 -2.10 -30.51
CA ALA A 32 20.11 -2.95 -30.43
C ALA A 32 20.10 -3.80 -29.14
N ALA A 33 21.27 -4.33 -28.73
CA ALA A 33 21.41 -5.05 -27.46
C ALA A 33 21.26 -4.13 -26.23
N LEU A 34 21.70 -2.87 -26.32
CA LEU A 34 21.53 -1.86 -25.27
C LEU A 34 20.06 -1.44 -25.13
N GLU A 35 19.38 -1.18 -26.24
CA GLU A 35 17.96 -0.81 -26.29
C GLU A 35 17.09 -1.92 -25.71
N ALA A 36 17.35 -3.19 -26.05
CA ALA A 36 16.66 -4.32 -25.46
C ALA A 36 16.87 -4.41 -23.93
N LYS A 37 18.11 -4.18 -23.45
CA LYS A 37 18.41 -4.15 -22.01
C LYS A 37 17.78 -2.96 -21.30
N HIS A 38 17.74 -1.80 -21.93
CA HIS A 38 17.12 -0.60 -21.38
C HIS A 38 15.60 -0.74 -21.33
N GLY A 39 14.95 -1.25 -22.38
CA GLY A 39 13.53 -1.55 -22.37
C GLY A 39 13.15 -2.50 -21.22
N ALA A 40 13.88 -3.61 -21.09
CA ALA A 40 13.64 -4.55 -19.99
C ALA A 40 13.87 -3.93 -18.60
N ARG A 41 14.87 -3.05 -18.45
CA ARG A 41 15.15 -2.35 -17.19
C ARG A 41 14.09 -1.30 -16.87
N LEU A 42 13.58 -0.58 -17.87
CA LEU A 42 12.50 0.39 -17.71
C LEU A 42 11.20 -0.32 -17.32
N ASP A 43 10.85 -1.43 -17.97
CA ASP A 43 9.67 -2.23 -17.60
C ASP A 43 9.77 -2.77 -16.17
N GLN A 44 10.97 -3.19 -15.76
CA GLN A 44 11.22 -3.66 -14.39
C GLN A 44 11.13 -2.52 -13.37
N LEU A 45 11.66 -1.34 -13.73
CA LEU A 45 11.63 -0.15 -12.89
C LEU A 45 10.19 0.33 -12.71
N ASP A 46 9.41 0.42 -13.79
CA ASP A 46 8.01 0.81 -13.76
C ASP A 46 7.17 -0.12 -12.89
N LYS A 47 7.39 -1.45 -13.00
CA LYS A 47 6.74 -2.43 -12.12
C LYS A 47 7.11 -2.17 -10.67
N THR A 48 8.39 -2.03 -10.37
CA THR A 48 8.90 -1.81 -9.00
C THR A 48 8.36 -0.51 -8.40
N SER A 49 8.29 0.57 -9.19
CA SER A 49 7.76 1.86 -8.76
C SER A 49 6.27 1.80 -8.44
N ARG A 50 5.46 1.10 -9.27
CA ARG A 50 4.04 0.85 -8.99
C ARG A 50 3.86 0.03 -7.72
N ASP A 51 4.61 -1.06 -7.61
CA ASP A 51 4.63 -1.93 -6.44
C ASP A 51 5.01 -1.20 -5.15
N ALA A 52 5.96 -0.26 -5.23
CA ALA A 52 6.38 0.56 -4.10
C ALA A 52 5.32 1.61 -3.74
N LEU A 53 4.70 2.24 -4.73
CA LEU A 53 3.61 3.20 -4.53
C LEU A 53 2.38 2.54 -3.90
N ASP A 54 2.01 1.34 -4.35
CA ASP A 54 0.89 0.58 -3.81
C ASP A 54 1.15 0.19 -2.35
N ARG A 55 2.36 -0.30 -2.04
CA ARG A 55 2.76 -0.61 -0.65
C ARG A 55 2.79 0.64 0.22
N ALA A 56 3.32 1.76 -0.28
CA ALA A 56 3.35 3.02 0.46
C ALA A 56 1.94 3.59 0.70
N THR A 57 1.04 3.47 -0.27
CA THR A 57 -0.36 3.89 -0.14
C THR A 57 -1.11 3.01 0.86
N ALA A 58 -0.91 1.69 0.81
CA ALA A 58 -1.49 0.76 1.77
C ALA A 58 -0.96 1.01 3.19
N ALA A 59 0.36 1.22 3.33
CA ALA A 59 0.98 1.56 4.60
C ALA A 59 0.50 2.92 5.14
N GLY A 60 0.32 3.92 4.27
CA GLY A 60 -0.25 5.22 4.63
C GLY A 60 -1.67 5.09 5.18
N LYS A 61 -2.55 4.33 4.50
CA LYS A 61 -3.91 4.04 4.98
C LYS A 61 -3.93 3.31 6.33
N LEU A 62 -2.95 2.43 6.59
CA LEU A 62 -2.82 1.72 7.86
C LEU A 62 -2.25 2.63 8.97
N ALA A 63 -1.24 3.45 8.64
CA ALA A 63 -0.58 4.37 9.56
C ALA A 63 -1.43 5.61 9.89
N GLU A 64 -2.36 5.98 9.02
CA GLU A 64 -3.41 6.96 9.31
C GLU A 64 -4.25 6.57 10.51
N GLY A 65 -4.19 5.29 10.97
CA GLY A 65 -4.11 4.95 12.40
C GLY A 65 -5.18 5.59 13.27
N LYS A 66 -6.34 5.87 12.68
CA LYS A 66 -7.40 6.60 13.34
C LYS A 66 -8.31 5.54 13.95
N PHE A 67 -7.93 5.11 15.15
CA PHE A 67 -8.86 4.54 16.14
C PHE A 67 -9.92 5.61 16.50
N LEU A 68 -10.68 6.09 15.52
CA LEU A 68 -11.89 6.87 15.73
C LEU A 68 -13.04 6.06 15.19
N TYR A 69 -13.45 5.09 15.98
CA TYR A 69 -14.86 4.85 16.16
C TYR A 69 -15.01 4.33 17.60
N ASN A 70 -14.71 5.19 18.58
CA ASN A 70 -15.27 5.01 19.91
C ASN A 70 -16.75 5.38 19.80
N VAL A 71 -17.52 4.55 19.10
CA VAL A 71 -18.96 4.51 19.32
C VAL A 71 -19.10 3.79 20.64
N VAL A 72 -18.94 4.57 21.72
CA VAL A 72 -19.74 4.34 22.91
C VAL A 72 -21.15 4.38 22.33
N LEU A 73 -21.77 3.21 22.09
CA LEU A 73 -23.16 3.14 21.68
C LEU A 73 -23.87 4.04 22.67
N SER A 74 -24.29 5.22 22.18
CA SER A 74 -24.84 6.28 23.02
C SER A 74 -25.81 5.61 23.97
N ASP A 75 -25.55 5.78 25.27
CA ASP A 75 -26.00 5.04 26.46
C ASP A 75 -27.38 4.30 26.35
N ASP A 76 -28.27 4.76 25.49
CA ASP A 76 -29.64 4.30 25.26
C ASP A 76 -29.88 3.29 24.12
N ALA A 77 -28.89 2.96 23.29
CA ALA A 77 -29.15 2.12 22.11
C ALA A 77 -29.45 0.65 22.45
N VAL A 78 -28.83 0.11 23.50
CA VAL A 78 -28.95 -1.29 23.93
C VAL A 78 -29.16 -1.33 25.44
N LYS A 79 -30.43 -1.31 25.86
CA LYS A 79 -30.81 -1.43 27.27
C LYS A 79 -31.36 -2.83 27.53
N PHE A 80 -31.10 -3.33 28.74
CA PHE A 80 -31.61 -4.62 29.21
C PHE A 80 -32.74 -4.41 30.20
N ARG A 81 -33.71 -5.34 30.20
CA ARG A 81 -34.69 -5.37 31.29
C ARG A 81 -34.01 -5.68 32.63
N SER A 82 -34.65 -5.28 33.72
CA SER A 82 -34.15 -5.50 35.08
C SER A 82 -33.83 -6.98 35.32
N GLY A 83 -32.60 -7.28 35.74
CA GLY A 83 -32.12 -8.64 36.02
C GLY A 83 -31.97 -9.56 34.80
N ARG A 84 -32.13 -9.02 33.58
CA ARG A 84 -32.10 -9.77 32.31
C ARG A 84 -30.85 -9.47 31.50
N SER A 85 -30.49 -10.41 30.64
CA SER A 85 -29.35 -10.32 29.71
C SER A 85 -29.74 -10.54 28.25
N GLU A 86 -31.02 -10.78 28.00
CA GLU A 86 -31.55 -10.96 26.65
C GLU A 86 -31.65 -9.59 25.95
N LEU A 87 -31.15 -9.53 24.72
CA LEU A 87 -31.32 -8.39 23.84
C LEU A 87 -32.76 -8.33 23.31
N SER A 88 -33.31 -7.13 23.18
CA SER A 88 -34.55 -6.97 22.42
C SER A 88 -34.27 -7.13 20.92
N PRO A 89 -35.28 -7.50 20.10
CA PRO A 89 -35.11 -7.57 18.64
C PRO A 89 -34.57 -6.26 18.05
N GLU A 90 -35.06 -5.12 18.54
CA GLU A 90 -34.62 -3.80 18.08
C GLU A 90 -33.16 -3.52 18.43
N ALA A 91 -32.69 -3.99 19.59
CA ALA A 91 -31.29 -3.87 19.98
C ALA A 91 -30.39 -4.77 19.12
N GLN A 92 -30.84 -5.98 18.79
CA GLN A 92 -30.13 -6.89 17.90
C GLN A 92 -30.02 -6.31 16.49
N ASP A 93 -31.09 -5.73 15.95
CA ASP A 93 -31.10 -5.09 14.63
C ASP A 93 -30.14 -3.90 14.56
N LYS A 94 -30.09 -3.07 15.60
CA LYS A 94 -29.14 -1.95 15.69
C LYS A 94 -27.69 -2.44 15.69
N LEU A 95 -27.37 -3.47 16.48
CA LEU A 95 -26.03 -4.07 16.51
C LEU A 95 -25.65 -4.65 15.15
N ASN A 96 -26.58 -5.36 14.50
CA ASN A 96 -26.37 -5.91 13.16
C ASN A 96 -26.13 -4.82 12.11
N ALA A 97 -26.90 -3.73 12.13
CA ALA A 97 -26.73 -2.60 11.24
C ALA A 97 -25.34 -1.95 11.40
N MET A 98 -24.90 -1.76 12.66
CA MET A 98 -23.56 -1.23 12.95
C MET A 98 -22.46 -2.16 12.41
N VAL A 99 -22.55 -3.46 12.68
CA VAL A 99 -21.56 -4.44 12.20
C VAL A 99 -21.53 -4.47 10.67
N SER A 100 -22.68 -4.38 10.01
CA SER A 100 -22.78 -4.33 8.56
C SER A 100 -22.10 -3.08 7.99
N GLN A 101 -22.31 -1.93 8.62
CA GLN A 101 -21.65 -0.69 8.22
C GLN A 101 -20.12 -0.78 8.39
N LEU A 102 -19.64 -1.28 9.54
CA LEU A 102 -18.19 -1.47 9.78
C LEU A 102 -17.54 -2.39 8.74
N LYS A 103 -18.24 -3.45 8.32
CA LYS A 103 -17.81 -4.34 7.23
C LYS A 103 -17.78 -3.63 5.88
N THR A 104 -18.82 -2.84 5.58
CA THR A 104 -18.95 -2.09 4.32
C THR A 104 -17.85 -1.04 4.18
N ASP A 105 -17.56 -0.33 5.27
CA ASP A 105 -16.53 0.71 5.31
C ASP A 105 -15.10 0.12 5.25
N ASN A 106 -14.97 -1.22 5.24
CA ASN A 106 -13.73 -1.99 5.21
C ASN A 106 -12.69 -1.48 6.24
N ARG A 107 -13.18 -1.16 7.44
CA ARG A 107 -12.37 -0.58 8.51
C ARG A 107 -11.76 -1.70 9.34
N ASN A 108 -10.43 -1.68 9.48
CA ASN A 108 -9.75 -2.51 10.46
C ASN A 108 -9.95 -1.90 11.86
N VAL A 109 -10.99 -2.34 12.58
CA VAL A 109 -11.35 -1.84 13.91
C VAL A 109 -11.17 -2.89 14.99
N TYR A 110 -10.78 -2.46 16.18
CA TYR A 110 -10.90 -3.25 17.40
C TYR A 110 -12.24 -2.95 18.06
N LEU A 111 -12.95 -3.99 18.51
CA LEU A 111 -14.22 -3.87 19.21
C LEU A 111 -14.05 -4.35 20.65
N GLU A 112 -14.42 -3.49 21.59
CA GLU A 112 -14.56 -3.84 23.00
C GLU A 112 -16.03 -3.83 23.37
N VAL A 113 -16.51 -4.89 24.01
CA VAL A 113 -17.90 -5.03 24.45
C VAL A 113 -17.92 -5.07 25.97
N GLN A 114 -18.56 -4.09 26.59
CA GLN A 114 -18.64 -3.96 28.05
C GLN A 114 -20.09 -4.09 28.53
N GLY A 115 -20.27 -4.84 29.62
CA GLY A 115 -21.57 -5.12 30.21
C GLY A 115 -21.74 -4.37 31.52
N HIS A 116 -22.62 -3.39 31.54
CA HIS A 116 -22.93 -2.63 32.75
C HIS A 116 -24.22 -3.12 33.42
N THR A 117 -24.33 -2.85 34.71
CA THR A 117 -25.54 -3.06 35.53
C THR A 117 -25.88 -1.78 36.27
N ASP A 118 -27.12 -1.69 36.75
CA ASP A 118 -27.51 -0.60 37.66
C ASP A 118 -27.02 -0.90 39.09
N SER A 119 -27.21 0.04 40.01
CA SER A 119 -26.68 -0.06 41.37
C SER A 119 -27.48 -1.00 42.30
N ARG A 120 -28.46 -1.75 41.79
CA ARG A 120 -29.29 -2.65 42.62
C ARG A 120 -28.66 -4.04 42.69
N GLY A 121 -28.61 -4.62 43.88
CA GLY A 121 -28.06 -5.96 44.11
C GLY A 121 -26.60 -5.96 44.58
N GLY A 122 -26.08 -7.15 44.90
CA GLY A 122 -24.70 -7.33 45.36
C GLY A 122 -23.68 -7.23 44.22
N PRO A 123 -22.42 -6.84 44.52
CA PRO A 123 -21.38 -6.65 43.51
C PRO A 123 -21.13 -7.90 42.67
N ASP A 124 -21.08 -9.10 43.29
CA ASP A 124 -20.86 -10.36 42.58
C ASP A 124 -22.00 -10.70 41.62
N MET A 125 -23.25 -10.42 42.02
CA MET A 125 -24.42 -10.62 41.14
C MET A 125 -24.37 -9.69 39.93
N ASN A 126 -23.99 -8.43 40.16
CA ASN A 126 -23.91 -7.41 39.13
C ASN A 126 -22.75 -7.67 38.17
N ALA A 127 -21.60 -8.12 38.66
CA ALA A 127 -20.49 -8.58 37.83
C ALA A 127 -20.91 -9.77 36.96
N ALA A 128 -21.54 -10.80 37.55
CA ALA A 128 -22.01 -11.96 36.80
C ALA A 128 -23.08 -11.59 35.76
N LEU A 129 -24.00 -10.66 36.08
CA LEU A 129 -25.00 -10.19 35.14
C LEU A 129 -24.40 -9.35 34.00
N GLY A 130 -23.43 -8.49 34.30
CA GLY A 130 -22.67 -7.74 33.30
C GLY A 130 -21.96 -8.67 32.32
N LEU A 131 -21.28 -9.70 32.83
CA LEU A 131 -20.64 -10.72 31.98
C LEU A 131 -21.64 -11.46 31.09
N ARG A 132 -22.81 -11.82 31.61
CA ARG A 132 -23.85 -12.48 30.80
C ARG A 132 -24.41 -11.58 29.69
N ARG A 133 -24.39 -10.25 29.86
CA ARG A 133 -24.88 -9.28 28.85
C ARG A 133 -23.93 -9.12 27.66
N VAL A 134 -22.65 -9.44 27.85
CA VAL A 134 -21.63 -9.39 26.79
C VAL A 134 -21.30 -10.75 26.22
N HIS A 135 -21.79 -11.83 26.85
CA HIS A 135 -21.69 -13.18 26.34
C HIS A 135 -22.80 -13.37 25.29
N ILE A 136 -22.43 -13.17 24.03
CA ILE A 136 -23.28 -13.29 22.83
C ILE A 136 -22.95 -14.59 22.10
#